data_AF-A0A0F9FJH3-F1
#
_entry.id   AF-A0A0F9FJH3-F1
#
_cell.length_a   1.000
_cell.length_b   1.000
_cell.length_c   1.000
_cell.angle_alpha   90.00
_cell.angle_beta   90.00
_cell.angle_gamma   90.00
#
_symmetry.space_group_name_H-M   'P 1'
#
loop_
_entity.id
_entity.type
_entity.pdbx_description
1 polymer ?
#
loop_
_entity_poly.entity_id
_entity_poly.type
_entity_poly.pdbx_seq_one_letter_code
_entity_poly.pdbx_strand_id
1 'polypeptide(L)'
;MSKLGEVLAEMHDERLWQIKHWGPAHDQGHDLNEWLVLIDQRMDKLHNDEVLTPLRRRFLLIKIAALAAAAVEALDNEDSPF
;
A
#
# COMPACT_ATOMS: atom_id res chain seq x y z
N MET A 1 22.89 -3.65 -4.69
CA MET A 1 21.49 -4.07 -4.97
C MET A 1 21.03 -3.31 -6.21
N SER A 2 20.16 -3.86 -7.07
CA SER A 2 19.67 -3.09 -8.22
C SER A 2 18.71 -1.99 -7.74
N LYS A 3 18.52 -0.92 -8.51
CA LYS A 3 17.52 0.11 -8.20
C LYS A 3 16.12 -0.46 -8.00
N LEU A 4 15.76 -1.50 -8.76
CA LEU A 4 14.51 -2.22 -8.59
C LEU A 4 14.47 -2.98 -7.26
N GLY A 5 15.56 -3.64 -6.88
CA GLY A 5 15.66 -4.34 -5.60
C GLY A 5 15.50 -3.42 -4.39
N GLU A 6 16.06 -2.21 -4.45
CA GLU A 6 15.87 -1.18 -3.40
C GLU A 6 14.40 -0.75 -3.29
N VAL A 7 13.74 -0.52 -4.42
CA VAL A 7 12.30 -0.17 -4.46
C VAL A 7 11.43 -1.28 -3.88
N LEU A 8 11.71 -2.54 -4.22
CA LEU A 8 10.98 -3.68 -3.68
C LEU A 8 11.20 -3.85 -2.18
N ALA A 9 12.42 -3.63 -1.70
CA ALA A 9 12.72 -3.67 -0.26
C ALA A 9 11.94 -2.59 0.50
N GLU A 10 11.89 -1.36 -0.02
CA GLU A 10 11.13 -0.28 0.62
C GLU A 10 9.61 -0.51 0.59
N MET A 11 9.08 -1.08 -0.50
CA MET A 11 7.68 -1.49 -0.58
C MET A 11 7.35 -2.56 0.47
N HIS A 12 8.25 -3.55 0.63
CA HIS A 12 8.13 -4.59 1.63
C HIS A 12 8.19 -4.02 3.05
N ASP A 13 9.12 -3.11 3.34
CA ASP A 13 9.23 -2.45 4.64
C ASP A 13 7.97 -1.63 4.98
N GLU A 14 7.40 -0.92 4.00
CA GLU A 14 6.13 -0.22 4.17
C GLU A 14 4.97 -1.20 4.42
N ARG A 15 4.91 -2.35 3.73
CA ARG A 15 3.90 -3.39 4.00
C ARG A 15 4.04 -3.95 5.42
N LEU A 16 5.25 -4.25 5.87
CA LEU A 16 5.50 -4.68 7.26
C LEU A 16 5.08 -3.61 8.26
N TRP A 17 5.34 -2.33 7.96
CA TRP A 17 4.87 -1.23 8.80
C TRP A 17 3.34 -1.19 8.87
N GLN A 18 2.62 -1.38 7.76
CA GLN A 18 1.16 -1.45 7.72
C GLN A 18 0.62 -2.59 8.58
N ILE A 19 1.14 -3.82 8.43
CA ILE A 19 0.76 -4.98 9.26
C ILE A 19 0.94 -4.66 10.75
N LYS A 20 2.07 -4.07 11.11
CA LYS A 20 2.38 -3.73 12.50
C LYS A 20 1.49 -2.59 13.02
N HIS A 21 1.20 -1.59 12.19
CA HIS A 21 0.52 -0.37 12.59
C HIS A 21 -1.00 -0.56 12.68
N TRP A 22 -1.59 -1.28 11.73
CA TRP A 22 -3.03 -1.53 11.67
C TRP A 22 -3.44 -2.84 12.33
N GLY A 23 -2.53 -3.82 12.38
CA GLY A 23 -2.77 -5.13 12.96
C GLY A 23 -3.51 -6.09 12.02
N PRO A 24 -3.48 -7.41 12.30
CA PRO A 24 -4.05 -8.42 11.41
C PRO A 24 -5.56 -8.29 11.19
N ALA A 25 -6.30 -7.80 12.20
CA ALA A 25 -7.75 -7.63 12.12
C ALA A 25 -8.17 -6.50 11.17
N HIS A 26 -7.31 -5.50 10.96
CA HIS A 26 -7.57 -4.46 9.97
C HIS A 26 -7.46 -5.04 8.56
N ASP A 27 -6.43 -5.85 8.29
CA ASP A 27 -6.24 -6.44 6.97
C ASP A 27 -7.36 -7.43 6.61
N GLN A 28 -7.89 -8.16 7.60
CA GLN A 28 -9.03 -9.08 7.44
C GLN A 28 -10.40 -8.39 7.46
N GLY A 29 -10.46 -7.15 7.94
CA GLY A 29 -11.70 -6.41 8.12
C GLY A 29 -12.07 -5.52 6.94
N HIS A 30 -11.15 -5.34 5.99
CA HIS A 30 -11.35 -4.53 4.80
C HIS A 30 -11.79 -5.39 3.62
N ASP A 31 -12.93 -5.05 3.01
CA ASP A 31 -13.26 -5.57 1.69
C ASP A 31 -12.40 -4.89 0.60
N LEU A 32 -12.46 -5.41 -0.64
CA LEU A 32 -11.72 -4.85 -1.77
C LEU A 32 -12.02 -3.34 -1.98
N ASN A 33 -13.28 -2.92 -1.85
CA ASN A 33 -13.64 -1.53 -2.10
C ASN A 33 -13.01 -0.60 -1.06
N GLU A 34 -12.96 -1.03 0.20
CA GLU A 34 -12.31 -0.27 1.26
C GLU A 34 -10.80 -0.13 1.03
N TRP A 35 -10.14 -1.17 0.50
CA TRP A 35 -8.75 -1.07 0.05
C TRP A 35 -8.56 -0.10 -1.11
N LEU A 36 -9.45 -0.14 -2.11
CA LEU A 36 -9.43 0.79 -3.25
C LEU A 36 -9.59 2.24 -2.78
N VAL A 37 -10.47 2.51 -1.81
CA VAL A 37 -10.61 3.84 -1.20
C VAL A 37 -9.30 4.33 -0.57
N LEU A 38 -8.54 3.47 0.11
CA LEU A 38 -7.24 3.84 0.68
C LEU A 38 -6.21 4.18 -0.41
N ILE A 39 -6.23 3.45 -1.53
CA ILE A 39 -5.39 3.74 -2.70
C ILE A 39 -5.78 5.08 -3.30
N ASP A 40 -7.08 5.32 -3.51
CA ASP A 40 -7.60 6.57 -4.07
C ASP A 40 -7.21 7.78 -3.22
N GLN A 41 -7.29 7.67 -1.89
CA GLN A 41 -6.81 8.73 -0.98
C GLN A 41 -5.32 9.05 -1.13
N ARG A 42 -4.49 8.08 -1.56
CA ARG A 42 -3.06 8.32 -1.82
C ARG A 42 -2.83 8.85 -3.22
N MET A 43 -3.61 8.39 -4.20
CA MET A 43 -3.61 8.94 -5.57
C MET A 43 -4.06 10.40 -5.60
N ASP A 44 -5.07 10.76 -4.79
CA ASP A 44 -5.50 12.14 -4.61
C ASP A 44 -4.36 13.03 -4.12
N LYS A 45 -3.63 12.60 -3.07
CA LYS A 45 -2.41 13.28 -2.61
C LYS A 45 -1.30 13.32 -3.66
N LEU A 46 -1.23 12.34 -4.54
CA LEU A 46 -0.23 12.30 -5.61
C LEU A 46 -0.53 13.32 -6.72
N HIS A 47 -1.81 13.63 -6.96
CA HIS A 47 -2.23 14.50 -8.05
C HIS A 47 -2.56 15.93 -7.62
N ASN A 48 -3.10 16.10 -6.42
CA ASN A 48 -3.73 17.35 -5.97
C ASN A 48 -2.93 18.09 -4.88
N ASP A 49 -1.79 17.55 -4.44
CA ASP A 49 -0.93 18.21 -3.46
C ASP A 49 -0.10 19.33 -4.12
N GLU A 50 -0.38 20.59 -3.80
CA GLU A 50 0.18 21.79 -4.43
C GLU A 50 1.73 21.85 -4.34
N VAL A 51 2.32 21.20 -3.34
CA VAL A 51 3.78 21.21 -3.09
C VAL A 51 4.34 19.79 -3.08
N LEU A 52 4.15 19.07 -4.18
CA LEU A 52 4.64 17.70 -4.33
C LEU A 52 6.12 17.62 -4.75
N THR A 53 7.02 17.52 -3.78
CA THR A 53 8.46 17.32 -4.04
C THR A 53 8.76 15.94 -4.67
N PRO A 54 9.90 15.76 -5.38
CA PRO A 54 10.27 14.46 -5.94
C PRO A 54 10.37 13.34 -4.90
N LEU A 55 10.90 13.65 -3.71
CA LEU A 55 10.98 12.70 -2.60
C LEU A 55 9.59 12.30 -2.11
N ARG A 56 8.69 13.27 -1.95
CA ARG A 56 7.30 13.01 -1.53
C ARG A 56 6.53 12.19 -2.56
N ARG A 57 6.73 12.49 -3.85
CA ARG A 57 6.14 11.72 -4.96
C ARG A 57 6.58 10.25 -4.90
N ARG A 58 7.89 10.01 -4.78
CA ARG A 58 8.43 8.65 -4.66
C ARG A 58 7.87 7.92 -3.45
N PHE A 59 7.81 8.59 -2.30
CA PHE A 59 7.23 8.03 -1.08
C PHE A 59 5.75 7.65 -1.25
N LEU A 60 4.93 8.51 -1.88
CA LEU A 60 3.53 8.20 -2.15
C LEU A 60 3.38 6.99 -3.08
N LEU A 61 4.21 6.89 -4.13
CA LEU A 61 4.22 5.74 -5.03
C LEU A 61 4.54 4.43 -4.30
N ILE A 62 5.51 4.43 -3.37
CA ILE A 62 5.80 3.27 -2.52
C ILE A 62 4.59 2.91 -1.65
N LYS A 63 3.94 3.89 -1.01
CA LYS A 63 2.74 3.63 -0.20
C LYS A 63 1.59 3.06 -1.03
N ILE A 64 1.37 3.57 -2.23
CA ILE A 64 0.34 3.08 -3.15
C ILE A 64 0.64 1.63 -3.53
N ALA A 65 1.89 1.31 -3.88
CA ALA A 65 2.29 -0.06 -4.21
C ALA A 65 2.08 -1.02 -3.03
N ALA A 66 2.44 -0.61 -1.81
CA ALA A 66 2.21 -1.42 -0.61
C ALA A 66 0.71 -1.63 -0.31
N LEU A 67 -0.14 -0.61 -0.49
CA LEU A 67 -1.59 -0.74 -0.39
C LEU A 67 -2.17 -1.68 -1.45
N ALA A 68 -1.68 -1.62 -2.68
CA ALA A 68 -2.10 -2.52 -3.75
C ALA A 68 -1.71 -3.97 -3.43
N ALA A 69 -0.53 -4.20 -2.87
CA ALA A 69 -0.12 -5.52 -2.39
C ALA A 69 -1.05 -6.03 -1.27
N ALA A 70 -1.38 -5.19 -0.28
CA ALA A 70 -2.32 -5.56 0.78
C ALA A 70 -3.72 -5.90 0.23
N ALA A 71 -4.20 -5.17 -0.78
CA ALA A 71 -5.47 -5.45 -1.43
C ALA A 71 -5.47 -6.81 -2.15
N VAL A 72 -4.37 -7.15 -2.84
CA VAL A 72 -4.21 -8.46 -3.49
C VAL A 72 -4.14 -9.58 -2.45
N GLU A 73 -3.37 -9.39 -1.37
CA GLU A 73 -3.31 -10.36 -0.26
C GLU A 73 -4.70 -10.60 0.36
N ALA A 74 -5.51 -9.56 0.53
CA ALA A 74 -6.87 -9.69 1.03
C ALA A 74 -7.76 -10.50 0.07
N LEU A 75 -7.70 -10.23 -1.24
CA LEU A 75 -8.42 -10.97 -2.27
C LEU A 75 -8.04 -12.47 -2.28
N ASP A 76 -6.74 -12.75 -2.26
CA ASP A 76 -6.25 -14.13 -2.27
C ASP A 76 -6.66 -14.90 -0.99
N ASN A 77 -6.82 -14.19 0.14
CA ASN A 77 -7.30 -14.79 1.39
C ASN A 77 -8.82 -15.03 1.41
N GLU A 78 -9.63 -14.19 0.75
CA GLU A 78 -11.08 -14.43 0.60
C GLU A 78 -11.38 -15.70 -0.20
N ASP A 79 -10.53 -16.02 -1.19
CA ASP A 79 -10.63 -17.23 -2.01
C ASP A 79 -10.00 -18.48 -1.36
N SER A 80 -9.37 -18.37 -0.18
CA SER A 80 -8.79 -19.49 0.57
C SER A 80 -9.71 -19.94 1.71
N PRO A 81 -10.44 -21.07 1.58
CA PRO A 81 -11.42 -21.48 2.59
C PRO A 81 -10.82 -22.07 3.88
N PHE A 82 -9.49 -22.06 4.08
CA PHE A 82 -8.83 -22.68 5.23
C PHE A 82 -7.52 -22.01 5.62
#